data_AF-A0A2Z6N507-F1
#
_entry.id   AF-A0A2Z6N507-F1
#
_cell.length_a   1.000
_cell.length_b   1.000
_cell.length_c   1.000
_cell.angle_alpha   90.00
_cell.angle_beta   90.00
_cell.angle_gamma   90.00
#
_symmetry.space_group_name_H-M   'P 1'
#
loop_
_entity.id
_entity.type
_entity.pdbx_description
1 polymer ?
#
loop_
_entity_poly.entity_id
_entity_poly.type
_entity_poly.pdbx_seq_one_letter_code
_entity_poly.pdbx_strand_id
1 'polypeptide(L)'
;MGVVLKLIDAILFLFFLLIAIVAPLIDAQTCLPLSYFPDILINVKTWYTNEYDDYLVNEKPHFFVGLVWLELLFQWPLSLINLYAMLSSKPWFNTTCLIYGVSLSTSMLLDHGQIFIKFAL
;
A
#
# COMPACT_ATOMS: atom_id res chain seq x y z
N MET A 1 -0.44 -0.47 30.27
CA MET A 1 -0.83 0.13 28.96
C MET A 1 -2.34 0.14 28.89
N GLY A 2 -2.96 1.30 28.62
CA GLY A 2 -4.42 1.40 28.54
C GLY A 2 -4.99 0.53 27.42
N VAL A 3 -6.24 0.07 27.57
CA VAL A 3 -6.94 -0.79 26.60
C VAL A 3 -6.92 -0.20 25.19
N VAL A 4 -7.04 1.13 25.07
CA VAL A 4 -6.98 1.87 23.80
C VAL A 4 -5.65 1.68 23.07
N LEU A 5 -4.52 1.71 23.80
CA LEU A 5 -3.19 1.53 23.17
C LEU A 5 -3.03 0.12 22.60
N LYS A 6 -3.48 -0.90 23.33
CA LYS A 6 -3.46 -2.29 22.84
C LYS A 6 -4.32 -2.48 21.59
N LEU A 7 -5.46 -1.78 21.52
CA LEU A 7 -6.32 -1.80 20.33
C LEU A 7 -5.61 -1.16 19.14
N ILE A 8 -4.96 -0.01 19.32
CA ILE A 8 -4.18 0.67 18.27
C ILE A 8 -3.05 -0.24 17.80
N ASP A 9 -2.31 -0.87 18.72
CA ASP A 9 -1.24 -1.80 18.37
C ASP A 9 -1.77 -2.98 17.54
N ALA A 10 -2.93 -3.53 17.89
CA ALA A 10 -3.55 -4.61 17.11
C ALA A 10 -3.96 -4.17 15.70
N ILE A 11 -4.52 -2.95 15.56
CA ILE A 11 -4.90 -2.38 14.26
C ILE A 11 -3.65 -2.14 13.41
N LEU A 12 -2.59 -1.55 13.97
CA LEU A 12 -1.33 -1.31 13.28
C LEU A 12 -0.69 -2.62 12.83
N PHE A 13 -0.71 -3.65 13.67
CA PHE A 13 -0.19 -4.97 13.32
C PHE A 13 -0.93 -5.56 12.12
N LEU A 14 -2.27 -5.57 12.17
CA LEU A 14 -3.09 -6.07 11.07
C LEU A 14 -2.88 -5.26 9.79
N PHE A 15 -2.77 -3.93 9.90
CA PHE A 15 -2.49 -3.05 8.78
C PHE A 15 -1.15 -3.39 8.12
N PHE A 16 -0.05 -3.46 8.87
CA PHE A 16 1.25 -3.79 8.28
C PHE A 16 1.28 -5.22 7.72
N LEU A 17 0.57 -6.16 8.36
CA LEU A 17 0.45 -7.55 7.87
C LEU A 17 -0.28 -7.59 6.52
N LEU A 18 -1.36 -6.82 6.38
CA LEU A 18 -2.07 -6.70 5.11
C LEU A 18 -1.15 -6.11 4.04
N ILE A 19 -0.47 -5.00 4.30
CA ILE A 19 0.46 -4.38 3.33
C ILE A 19 1.59 -5.34 2.95
N ALA A 20 2.14 -6.08 3.90
CA ALA A 20 3.20 -7.06 3.64
C ALA A 20 2.80 -8.13 2.62
N ILE A 21 1.50 -8.49 2.57
CA ILE A 21 0.94 -9.49 1.67
C ILE A 21 0.39 -8.83 0.39
N VAL A 22 -0.43 -7.79 0.53
CA VAL A 22 -1.17 -7.18 -0.58
C VAL A 22 -0.24 -6.44 -1.53
N ALA A 23 0.74 -5.67 -1.03
CA ALA A 23 1.64 -4.89 -1.89
C ALA A 23 2.38 -5.76 -2.92
N PRO A 24 3.03 -6.88 -2.55
CA PRO A 24 3.69 -7.73 -3.54
C PRO A 24 2.72 -8.56 -4.36
N LEU A 25 1.49 -8.83 -3.92
CA LEU A 25 0.54 -9.69 -4.65
C LEU A 25 -0.34 -8.90 -5.62
N ILE A 26 -0.76 -7.71 -5.26
CA ILE A 26 -1.74 -6.89 -6.01
C ILE A 26 -1.04 -5.69 -6.64
N ASP A 27 -0.36 -4.87 -5.84
CA ASP A 27 0.20 -3.60 -6.32
C ASP A 27 1.38 -3.84 -7.26
N ALA A 28 2.20 -4.86 -6.99
CA ALA A 28 3.28 -5.28 -7.87
C ALA A 28 2.82 -5.65 -9.29
N GLN A 29 1.56 -6.08 -9.50
CA GLN A 29 1.00 -6.34 -10.83
C GLN A 29 0.84 -5.07 -11.69
N THR A 30 0.96 -3.90 -11.08
CA THR A 30 0.93 -2.62 -11.79
C THR A 30 2.29 -2.29 -12.41
N CYS A 31 3.38 -2.72 -11.77
CA CYS A 31 4.76 -2.44 -12.20
C CYS A 31 5.45 -3.62 -12.90
N LEU A 32 5.09 -4.85 -12.54
CA LEU A 32 5.73 -6.07 -13.04
C LEU A 32 4.86 -6.77 -14.11
N PRO A 33 5.49 -7.56 -15.01
CA PRO A 33 4.77 -8.41 -15.95
C PRO A 33 3.80 -9.36 -15.24
N LEU A 34 2.59 -9.48 -15.77
CA LEU A 34 1.54 -10.35 -15.20
C LEU A 34 1.94 -11.84 -15.18
N SER A 35 2.91 -12.26 -16.01
CA SER A 35 3.43 -13.63 -16.04
C SER A 35 4.06 -14.10 -14.73
N TYR A 36 4.43 -13.18 -13.82
CA TYR A 36 4.96 -13.53 -12.50
C TYR A 36 3.86 -13.86 -11.47
N PHE A 37 2.60 -13.62 -11.81
CA PHE A 37 1.48 -13.74 -10.89
C PHE A 37 0.56 -14.89 -11.29
N PRO A 38 -0.06 -15.58 -10.32
CA PRO A 38 -1.03 -16.62 -10.62
C PRO A 38 -2.31 -16.01 -11.21
N ASP A 39 -2.95 -16.75 -12.12
CA ASP A 39 -4.13 -16.28 -12.86
C ASP A 39 -5.28 -15.81 -11.96
N ILE A 40 -5.43 -16.43 -10.77
CA ILE A 40 -6.47 -16.04 -9.80
C ILE A 40 -6.33 -14.57 -9.40
N LEU A 41 -5.10 -14.11 -9.13
CA LEU A 41 -4.83 -12.75 -8.68
C LEU A 41 -5.03 -11.74 -9.82
N ILE A 42 -4.65 -12.13 -11.03
CA ILE A 42 -4.86 -11.32 -12.24
C ILE A 42 -6.37 -11.18 -12.50
N ASN A 43 -7.11 -12.29 -12.42
CA ASN A 43 -8.56 -12.29 -12.66
C ASN A 43 -9.32 -11.43 -11.64
N VAL A 44 -8.91 -11.44 -10.37
CA VAL A 44 -9.50 -10.55 -9.35
C VAL A 44 -9.26 -9.09 -9.70
N LYS A 45 -8.03 -8.73 -10.11
CA LYS A 45 -7.69 -7.37 -10.54
C LYS A 45 -8.50 -6.96 -11.77
N THR A 46 -8.55 -7.80 -12.80
CA THR A 46 -9.28 -7.54 -14.04
C THR A 46 -10.78 -7.42 -13.79
N TRP A 47 -11.36 -8.27 -12.94
CA TRP A 47 -12.76 -8.15 -12.53
C TRP A 47 -13.04 -6.82 -11.85
N TYR A 48 -12.19 -6.41 -10.88
CA TYR A 48 -12.32 -5.13 -10.21
C TYR A 48 -12.23 -3.95 -11.19
N THR A 49 -11.24 -3.96 -12.09
CA THR A 49 -11.09 -2.91 -13.11
C THR A 49 -12.31 -2.82 -14.01
N ASN A 50 -12.90 -3.95 -14.41
CA ASN A 50 -14.07 -3.97 -15.29
C ASN A 50 -15.35 -3.53 -14.59
N GLU A 51 -15.52 -3.88 -13.32
CA GLU A 51 -16.73 -3.56 -12.55
C GLU A 51 -16.77 -2.08 -12.13
N TYR A 52 -15.62 -1.54 -11.70
CA TYR A 52 -15.53 -0.20 -11.14
C TYR A 52 -14.97 0.85 -12.10
N ASP A 53 -14.53 0.44 -13.29
CA ASP A 53 -13.86 1.28 -14.30
C ASP A 53 -12.76 2.16 -13.66
N ASP A 54 -11.98 1.54 -12.77
CA ASP A 54 -10.97 2.24 -11.98
C ASP A 54 -9.85 2.74 -12.91
N TYR A 55 -9.90 4.05 -13.18
CA TYR A 55 -8.97 4.75 -14.06
C TYR A 55 -7.49 4.46 -13.73
N LEU A 56 -7.12 4.45 -12.44
CA LEU A 56 -5.72 4.28 -12.04
C LEU A 56 -5.21 2.89 -12.39
N VAL A 57 -6.07 1.89 -12.23
CA VAL A 57 -5.75 0.48 -12.49
C VAL A 57 -5.84 0.14 -13.98
N ASN A 58 -6.77 0.78 -14.70
CA ASN A 58 -7.04 0.57 -16.12
C ASN A 58 -5.97 1.25 -17.01
N GLU A 59 -5.83 2.57 -16.89
CA GLU A 59 -4.93 3.36 -17.74
C GLU A 59 -3.47 3.34 -17.25
N LYS A 60 -3.23 3.01 -15.97
CA LYS A 60 -1.90 2.96 -15.34
C LYS A 60 -1.03 4.19 -15.66
N PRO A 61 -1.49 5.41 -15.32
CA PRO A 61 -0.74 6.62 -15.63
C PRO A 61 0.64 6.60 -14.96
N HIS A 62 1.64 7.21 -15.61
CA HIS A 62 3.03 7.15 -15.15
C HIS A 62 3.26 7.62 -13.71
N PHE A 63 2.48 8.60 -13.23
CA PHE A 63 2.56 9.04 -11.83
C PHE A 63 2.13 7.94 -10.85
N PHE A 64 1.05 7.21 -11.16
CA PHE A 64 0.51 6.14 -10.34
C PHE A 64 1.47 4.96 -10.31
N VAL A 65 2.02 4.57 -11.46
CA VAL A 65 3.09 3.56 -11.53
C VAL A 65 4.31 3.98 -10.69
N GLY A 66 4.66 5.28 -10.70
CA GLY A 66 5.71 5.82 -9.83
C GLY A 66 5.40 5.72 -8.34
N LEU A 67 4.15 6.00 -7.94
CA LEU A 67 3.69 5.84 -6.55
C LEU A 67 3.68 4.38 -6.11
N VAL A 68 3.27 3.46 -6.98
CA VAL A 68 3.36 2.02 -6.71
C VAL A 68 4.82 1.56 -6.56
N TRP A 69 5.75 2.11 -7.35
CA TRP A 69 7.18 1.84 -7.13
C TRP A 69 7.68 2.36 -5.78
N LEU A 70 7.26 3.55 -5.37
CA LEU A 70 7.57 4.09 -4.04
C LEU A 70 7.00 3.17 -2.94
N GLU A 71 5.78 2.69 -3.11
CA GLU A 71 5.17 1.74 -2.20
C GLU A 71 5.98 0.45 -2.12
N LEU A 72 6.30 -0.17 -3.25
CA LEU A 72 7.03 -1.44 -3.31
C LEU A 72 8.47 -1.35 -2.80
N LEU A 73 9.19 -0.25 -3.08
CA LEU A 73 10.61 -0.13 -2.74
C LEU A 73 10.85 0.51 -1.37
N PHE A 74 9.93 1.35 -0.89
CA PHE A 74 10.10 2.07 0.37
C PHE A 74 9.09 1.62 1.42
N GLN A 75 7.79 1.70 1.11
CA GLN A 75 6.75 1.44 2.12
C GLN A 75 6.67 -0.06 2.46
N TRP A 76 6.77 -0.96 1.49
CA TRP A 76 6.68 -2.40 1.72
C TRP A 76 7.83 -2.93 2.60
N PRO A 77 9.12 -2.65 2.33
CA PRO A 77 10.20 -3.05 3.24
C PRO A 77 10.03 -2.44 4.63
N LEU A 78 9.60 -1.18 4.72
CA LEU A 78 9.36 -0.51 5.99
C LEU A 78 8.19 -1.14 6.77
N SER A 79 7.16 -1.65 6.08
CA SER A 79 6.05 -2.40 6.70
C SER A 79 6.53 -3.71 7.33
N LEU A 80 7.43 -4.44 6.65
CA LEU A 80 8.04 -5.67 7.18
C LEU A 80 8.93 -5.38 8.40
N ILE A 81 9.72 -4.29 8.33
CA ILE A 81 10.54 -3.83 9.46
C ILE A 81 9.64 -3.45 10.65
N ASN A 82 8.52 -2.76 10.41
CA ASN A 82 7.56 -2.39 11.45
C ASN A 82 6.90 -3.64 12.07
N LEU A 83 6.46 -4.62 11.27
CA LEU A 83 5.96 -5.90 11.78
C LEU A 83 6.97 -6.60 12.69
N TYR A 84 8.22 -6.71 12.22
CA TYR A 84 9.29 -7.33 13.00
C TYR A 84 9.57 -6.55 14.29
N ALA A 85 9.58 -5.21 14.22
CA ALA A 85 9.80 -4.35 15.37
C ALA A 85 8.68 -4.50 16.42
N MET A 86 7.42 -4.65 15.99
CA MET A 86 6.30 -4.93 16.89
C MET A 86 6.43 -6.29 17.55
N LEU A 87 6.67 -7.35 16.76
CA LEU A 87 6.82 -8.72 17.29
C LEU A 87 8.00 -8.87 18.24
N SER A 88 9.10 -8.15 17.97
CA SER A 88 10.32 -8.16 18.79
C SER A 88 10.38 -7.03 19.81
N SER A 89 9.29 -6.26 19.99
CA SER A 89 9.19 -5.11 20.91
C SER A 89 10.39 -4.16 20.84
N LYS A 90 10.82 -3.81 19.63
CA LYS A 90 12.00 -2.96 19.40
C LYS A 90 11.68 -1.48 19.66
N PRO A 91 12.61 -0.72 20.27
CA PRO A 91 12.36 0.67 20.67
C PRO A 91 12.22 1.64 19.48
N TRP A 92 12.74 1.29 18.31
CA TRP A 92 12.68 2.13 17.10
C TRP A 92 11.35 2.01 16.32
N PHE A 93 10.40 1.18 16.78
CA PHE A 93 9.09 1.00 16.14
C PHE A 93 8.36 2.34 15.96
N ASN A 94 8.29 3.18 17.00
CA ASN A 94 7.54 4.43 16.92
C ASN A 94 8.07 5.37 15.83
N THR A 95 9.39 5.48 15.70
CA THR A 95 10.03 6.32 14.67
C THR A 95 9.75 5.78 13.26
N THR A 96 9.90 4.47 13.07
CA THR A 96 9.71 3.82 11.77
C THR A 96 8.23 3.79 11.35
N CYS A 97 7.32 3.62 12.30
CA CYS A 97 5.87 3.75 12.11
C CYS A 97 5.47 5.18 11.72
N LEU A 98 6.06 6.21 12.34
CA LEU A 98 5.80 7.61 11.98
C LEU A 98 6.30 7.93 10.57
N ILE A 99 7.51 7.51 10.21
CA ILE A 99 8.05 7.68 8.85
C ILE A 99 7.12 7.03 7.83
N TYR A 100 6.67 5.81 8.11
CA TYR A 100 5.72 5.10 7.26
C TYR A 100 4.41 5.90 7.11
N GLY A 101 3.81 6.35 8.22
CA GLY A 101 2.53 7.06 8.21
C GLY A 101 2.58 8.39 7.45
N VAL A 102 3.69 9.13 7.57
CA VAL A 102 3.91 10.38 6.82
C VAL A 102 4.04 10.10 5.31
N SER A 103 4.79 9.07 4.94
CA SER A 103 4.92 8.68 3.53
C SER A 103 3.58 8.25 2.94
N LEU A 104 2.83 7.40 3.64
CA LEU A 104 1.50 6.93 3.23
C LEU A 104 0.53 8.10 3.03
N SER A 105 0.45 9.01 4.01
CA SER A 105 -0.43 10.18 3.94
C SER A 105 -0.08 11.08 2.76
N THR A 106 1.21 11.25 2.47
CA THR A 106 1.67 12.06 1.34
C THR A 106 1.28 11.42 0.00
N SER A 107 1.46 10.10 -0.15
CA SER A 107 1.04 9.37 -1.35
C SER A 107 -0.46 9.48 -1.58
N MET A 108 -1.27 9.26 -0.53
CA MET A 108 -2.73 9.36 -0.63
C MET A 108 -3.21 10.75 -1.08
N LEU A 109 -2.57 11.81 -0.58
CA LEU A 109 -2.88 13.19 -1.00
C LEU A 109 -2.54 13.43 -2.46
N LEU A 110 -1.43 12.87 -2.96
CA LEU A 110 -1.04 12.98 -4.36
C LEU A 110 -2.02 12.26 -5.27
N ASP A 111 -2.43 11.04 -4.93
CA ASP A 111 -3.41 10.28 -5.69
C ASP A 111 -4.75 11.02 -5.81
N HIS A 112 -5.32 11.45 -4.67
CA HIS A 112 -6.60 12.16 -4.66
C HIS A 112 -6.51 13.53 -5.35
N GLY A 113 -5.39 14.24 -5.20
CA GLY A 113 -5.16 15.53 -5.86
C GLY A 113 -5.10 15.41 -7.38
N GLN A 114 -4.41 14.39 -7.90
CA GLN A 114 -4.32 14.16 -9.34
C GLN A 114 -5.66 13.72 -9.95
N ILE A 115 -6.41 12.87 -9.24
CA ILE A 115 -7.78 12.49 -9.65
C ILE A 115 -8.65 13.76 -9.72
N PHE A 116 -8.63 14.61 -8.70
CA PHE A 116 -9.40 15.85 -8.69
C PHE A 116 -9.07 16.77 -9.87
N ILE A 117 -7.78 16.96 -10.18
CA ILE A 117 -7.34 17.77 -11.33
C ILE A 117 -7.86 17.19 -12.65
N LYS A 118 -7.86 15.87 -12.83
CA LYS A 118 -8.35 15.22 -14.06
C LYS A 118 -9.86 15.38 -14.27
N PHE A 119 -10.66 15.45 -13.20
CA PHE A 119 -12.11 15.61 -13.29
C PHE A 119 -12.60 17.06 -13.27
N ALA A 120 -11.77 18.00 -12.80
CA ALA A 120 -12.12 19.42 -12.71
C ALA A 120 -11.79 20.25 -13.97
N LEU A 121 -11.03 19.69 -14.92
CA LEU A 121 -10.63 20.30 -16.20
C LEU A 121 -11.26 19.56 -17.38
#